data_AF-A0AAV8EN77-F1
#
_entry.id   AF-A0AAV8EN77-F1
#
_cell.length_a   1.000
_cell.length_b   1.000
_cell.length_c   1.000
_cell.angle_alpha   90.00
_cell.angle_beta   90.00
_cell.angle_gamma   90.00
#
_symmetry.space_group_name_H-M   'P 1'
#
loop_
_entity.id
_entity.type
_entity.pdbx_description
1 polymer ?
#
loop_
_entity_poly.entity_id
_entity_poly.type
_entity_poly.pdbx_seq_one_letter_code
_entity_poly.pdbx_strand_id
1 'polypeptide(L)'
;MELESSSLVQISERYQILKEKFKSERVRRLVTACSREDFNKAFEGFTEAQKDGLYRLFQNIVVDSLSYNLERALDKICEGSKVGSILSKVENIIEEQSLDLLSKDSSYIGDLQDKIVMVKKDEIVHMKNILEKVEKSNNQMRSHLDILKKNQDLPSTVDAVEKLRRWNAEFENFMVTSNHN
;
A
#
# COMPACT_ATOMS: atom_id res chain seq x y z
N MET A 1 -25.72 31.80 12.54
CA MET A 1 -26.23 31.47 11.19
C MET A 1 -25.34 30.36 10.67
N GLU A 2 -25.41 29.20 11.31
CA GLU A 2 -26.31 28.09 10.92
C GLU A 2 -25.90 27.52 9.57
N LEU A 3 -25.06 26.48 9.62
CA LEU A 3 -25.25 25.27 8.82
C LEU A 3 -25.00 24.11 9.77
N GLU A 4 -25.92 23.93 10.72
CA GLU A 4 -26.13 22.60 11.29
C GLU A 4 -26.55 21.72 10.11
N SER A 5 -25.58 20.96 9.61
CA SER A 5 -25.82 19.87 8.69
C SER A 5 -26.81 18.94 9.39
N SER A 6 -28.07 19.05 8.97
CA SER A 6 -29.14 18.15 9.35
C SER A 6 -28.71 16.74 8.98
N SER A 7 -28.08 16.05 9.92
CA SER A 7 -27.81 14.62 9.84
C SER A 7 -29.16 13.93 10.05
N LEU A 8 -30.02 14.00 9.03
CA LEU A 8 -31.03 12.99 8.83
C LEU A 8 -30.25 11.68 8.74
N VAL A 9 -30.29 10.90 9.82
CA VAL A 9 -29.68 9.57 9.90
C VAL A 9 -30.32 8.79 8.76
N GLN A 10 -29.61 8.70 7.64
CA GLN A 10 -30.02 7.86 6.52
C GLN A 10 -30.05 6.45 7.09
N ILE A 11 -31.27 5.93 7.24
CA ILE A 11 -31.47 4.62 7.83
C ILE A 11 -30.78 3.63 6.89
N SER A 12 -29.85 2.86 7.44
CA SER A 12 -29.04 1.92 6.67
C SER A 12 -29.92 0.99 5.84
N GLU A 13 -29.58 0.82 4.56
CA GLU A 13 -30.30 -0.06 3.65
C GLU A 13 -30.21 -1.52 4.15
N ARG A 14 -29.05 -1.94 4.64
CA ARG A 14 -28.81 -3.22 5.29
C ARG A 14 -29.67 -3.40 6.54
N TYR A 15 -29.87 -2.34 7.32
CA TYR A 15 -30.74 -2.38 8.48
C TYR A 15 -32.21 -2.57 8.08
N GLN A 16 -32.66 -1.90 7.02
CA GLN A 16 -34.00 -2.13 6.47
C GLN A 16 -34.17 -3.56 5.95
N ILE A 17 -33.20 -4.06 5.17
CA ILE A 17 -33.20 -5.45 4.68
C ILE A 17 -33.26 -6.44 5.85
N LEU A 18 -32.52 -6.20 6.93
CA LEU A 18 -32.57 -7.04 8.13
C LEU A 18 -33.99 -7.07 8.73
N LYS A 19 -34.62 -5.91 8.92
CA LYS A 19 -35.99 -5.82 9.47
C LYS A 19 -36.99 -6.49 8.55
N GLU A 20 -36.94 -6.23 7.25
CA GLU A 20 -37.85 -6.81 6.27
C GLU A 20 -37.70 -8.33 6.19
N LYS A 21 -36.47 -8.85 6.13
CA LYS A 21 -36.23 -10.29 6.11
C LYS A 21 -36.74 -10.96 7.37
N PHE A 22 -36.51 -10.37 8.54
CA PHE A 22 -37.03 -10.93 9.78
C PHE A 22 -38.56 -11.00 9.77
N LYS A 23 -39.24 -9.90 9.41
CA LYS A 23 -40.71 -9.84 9.33
C LYS A 23 -41.26 -10.86 8.34
N SER A 24 -40.73 -10.89 7.12
CA SER A 24 -41.22 -11.77 6.06
C SER A 24 -40.95 -13.25 6.32
N GLU A 25 -39.77 -13.62 6.85
CA GLU A 25 -39.44 -15.04 7.03
C GLU A 25 -39.97 -15.63 8.34
N ARG A 26 -39.96 -14.88 9.45
CA ARG A 26 -40.34 -15.43 10.76
C ARG A 26 -41.84 -15.65 10.86
N VAL A 27 -42.63 -14.64 10.47
CA VAL A 27 -44.11 -14.73 10.52
C VAL A 27 -44.58 -15.87 9.65
N ARG A 28 -44.07 -15.95 8.41
CA ARG A 28 -44.39 -17.05 7.50
C ARG A 28 -44.02 -18.40 8.10
N ARG A 29 -42.80 -18.56 8.63
CA ARG A 29 -42.35 -19.83 9.23
C ARG A 29 -43.17 -20.22 10.46
N LEU A 30 -43.54 -19.28 11.32
CA LEU A 30 -44.39 -19.55 12.50
C LEU A 30 -45.76 -20.08 12.10
N VAL A 31 -46.40 -19.42 11.13
CA VAL A 31 -47.74 -19.78 10.65
C VAL A 31 -47.71 -21.13 9.93
N THR A 32 -46.63 -21.44 9.21
CA THR A 32 -46.50 -22.72 8.50
C THR A 32 -45.96 -23.87 9.35
N ALA A 33 -45.51 -23.62 10.59
CA ALA A 33 -44.91 -24.66 11.43
C ALA A 33 -45.92 -25.68 11.96
N CYS A 34 -47.21 -25.35 11.98
CA CYS A 34 -48.28 -26.25 12.39
C CYS A 34 -49.28 -26.35 11.24
N SER A 35 -49.31 -27.51 10.58
CA SER A 35 -50.33 -27.80 9.59
C SER A 35 -51.69 -28.01 10.25
N ARG A 36 -52.76 -27.89 9.48
CA ARG A 36 -54.11 -28.15 10.01
C ARG A 36 -54.29 -29.63 10.34
N GLU A 37 -53.61 -30.51 9.62
CA GLU A 37 -53.57 -31.95 9.88
C GLU A 37 -52.92 -32.24 11.24
N ASP A 38 -51.75 -31.66 11.51
CA ASP A 38 -51.05 -31.82 12.80
C ASP A 38 -51.89 -31.28 13.96
N PHE A 39 -52.57 -30.15 13.74
CA PHE A 39 -53.48 -29.56 14.70
C PHE A 39 -54.66 -30.49 15.00
N ASN A 40 -55.34 -30.98 13.95
CA ASN A 40 -56.48 -31.88 14.11
C ASN A 40 -56.10 -33.19 14.80
N LYS A 41 -54.87 -33.69 14.56
CA LYS A 41 -54.30 -34.85 15.23
C LYS A 41 -54.08 -34.61 16.73
N ALA A 42 -53.62 -33.42 17.11
CA ALA A 42 -53.45 -33.05 18.52
C ALA A 42 -54.78 -32.96 19.28
N PHE A 43 -55.90 -32.75 18.58
CA PHE A 43 -57.24 -32.60 19.14
C PHE A 43 -58.23 -33.67 18.65
N GLU A 44 -57.77 -34.91 18.43
CA GLU A 44 -58.61 -36.00 17.88
C GLU A 44 -59.92 -36.24 18.63
N GLY A 45 -59.95 -36.01 19.95
CA GLY A 45 -61.14 -36.17 20.79
C GLY A 45 -62.19 -35.05 20.68
N PHE A 46 -61.92 -34.00 19.90
CA PHE A 46 -62.82 -32.87 19.70
C PHE A 46 -63.67 -33.05 18.44
N THR A 47 -64.84 -32.39 18.41
CA THR A 47 -65.66 -32.33 17.20
C THR A 47 -65.02 -31.39 16.16
N GLU A 48 -65.36 -31.56 14.88
CA GLU A 48 -64.83 -30.71 13.81
C GLU A 48 -65.13 -29.22 14.04
N ALA A 49 -66.31 -28.88 14.57
CA ALA A 49 -66.66 -27.49 14.91
C ALA A 49 -65.76 -26.90 16.01
N GLN A 50 -65.37 -27.71 17.00
CA GLN A 50 -64.44 -27.29 18.05
C GLN A 50 -63.02 -27.13 17.51
N LYS A 51 -62.56 -28.08 16.69
CA LYS A 51 -61.25 -28.01 16.02
C LYS A 51 -61.14 -26.76 15.15
N ASP A 52 -62.17 -26.41 14.39
CA ASP A 52 -62.22 -25.16 13.60
C ASP A 52 -62.12 -23.91 14.46
N GLY A 53 -62.86 -23.86 15.57
CA GLY A 53 -62.81 -22.74 16.50
C GLY A 53 -61.42 -22.58 17.12
N LEU A 54 -60.83 -23.67 17.57
CA LEU A 54 -59.50 -23.70 18.17
C LEU A 54 -58.40 -23.38 17.15
N TYR A 55 -58.51 -23.88 15.92
CA TYR A 55 -57.54 -23.59 14.87
C TYR A 55 -57.54 -22.10 14.48
N ARG A 56 -58.73 -21.47 14.40
CA ARG A 56 -58.82 -20.01 14.21
C ARG A 56 -58.19 -19.23 15.36
N LEU A 57 -58.45 -19.65 16.61
CA LEU A 57 -57.82 -19.04 17.78
C LEU A 57 -56.30 -19.20 17.75
N PHE A 58 -55.81 -20.39 17.41
CA PHE A 58 -54.39 -20.67 17.24
C PHE A 58 -53.77 -19.75 16.18
N GLN A 59 -54.39 -19.66 15.01
CA GLN A 59 -53.94 -18.76 13.94
C GLN A 59 -53.91 -17.30 14.43
N ASN A 60 -54.95 -16.80 15.07
CA ASN A 60 -54.97 -15.43 15.58
C ASN A 60 -53.88 -15.17 16.65
N ILE A 61 -53.65 -16.12 17.55
CA ILE A 61 -52.60 -16.00 18.59
C ILE A 61 -51.20 -16.01 17.94
N VAL A 62 -50.97 -16.91 16.99
CA VAL A 62 -49.67 -17.08 16.34
C VAL A 62 -49.37 -15.93 15.38
N VAL A 63 -50.34 -15.58 14.53
CA VAL A 63 -50.21 -14.54 13.51
C VAL A 63 -50.10 -13.17 14.17
N ASP A 64 -51.03 -12.81 15.06
CA ASP A 64 -51.11 -11.42 15.54
C ASP A 64 -50.26 -11.21 16.79
N SER A 65 -50.52 -11.97 17.86
CA SER A 65 -49.87 -11.72 19.16
C SER A 65 -48.39 -12.09 19.16
N LEU A 66 -48.07 -13.31 18.71
CA LEU A 66 -46.69 -13.80 18.79
C LEU A 66 -45.78 -13.09 17.78
N SER A 67 -46.23 -12.89 16.54
CA SER A 67 -45.46 -12.13 15.54
C SER A 67 -45.20 -10.70 15.99
N TYR A 68 -46.23 -9.99 16.49
CA TYR A 68 -46.08 -8.63 16.99
C TYR A 68 -45.08 -8.55 18.15
N ASN A 69 -45.16 -9.48 19.10
CA ASN A 69 -44.25 -9.51 20.24
C ASN A 69 -42.80 -9.78 19.82
N LEU A 70 -42.59 -10.67 18.84
CA LEU A 70 -41.26 -10.96 18.30
C LEU A 70 -40.67 -9.77 17.54
N GLU A 71 -41.46 -9.10 16.71
CA GLU A 71 -41.03 -7.87 16.01
C GLU A 71 -40.64 -6.78 17.01
N ARG A 72 -41.46 -6.59 18.06
CA ARG A 72 -41.16 -5.63 19.11
C ARG A 72 -39.91 -5.99 19.91
N ALA A 73 -39.67 -7.27 20.16
CA ALA A 73 -38.47 -7.74 20.84
C ALA A 73 -37.22 -7.50 19.98
N LEU A 74 -37.30 -7.77 18.67
CA LEU A 74 -36.23 -7.45 17.74
C LEU A 74 -35.92 -5.96 17.74
N ASP A 75 -36.94 -5.10 17.65
CA ASP A 75 -36.76 -3.65 17.63
C ASP A 75 -36.04 -3.16 18.89
N LYS A 76 -36.44 -3.64 20.07
CA LYS A 76 -35.74 -3.35 21.33
C LYS A 76 -34.29 -3.82 21.34
N ILE A 77 -34.01 -5.02 20.81
CA ILE A 77 -32.65 -5.55 20.72
C ILE A 77 -31.82 -4.66 19.79
N CYS A 78 -32.33 -4.33 18.60
CA CYS A 78 -31.65 -3.50 17.61
C CYS A 78 -31.38 -2.09 18.12
N GLU A 79 -32.34 -1.47 18.81
CA GLU A 79 -32.16 -0.18 19.47
C GLU A 79 -31.12 -0.25 20.60
N GLY A 80 -31.25 -1.22 21.51
CA GLY A 80 -30.35 -1.38 22.66
C GLY A 80 -28.91 -1.68 22.26
N SER A 81 -28.71 -2.44 21.17
CA SER A 81 -27.39 -2.77 20.64
C SER A 81 -26.89 -1.80 19.57
N LYS A 82 -27.66 -0.75 19.24
CA LYS A 82 -27.34 0.25 18.22
C LYS A 82 -27.02 -0.37 16.84
N VAL A 83 -27.67 -1.49 16.49
CA VAL A 83 -27.43 -2.23 15.24
C VAL A 83 -27.60 -1.32 14.01
N GLY A 84 -28.62 -0.47 14.00
CA GLY A 84 -28.82 0.49 12.91
C GLY A 84 -27.62 1.41 12.69
N SER A 85 -27.06 1.97 13.77
CA SER A 85 -25.88 2.84 13.70
C SER A 85 -24.63 2.08 13.25
N ILE A 86 -24.45 0.84 13.70
CA ILE A 86 -23.34 -0.01 13.29
C ILE A 86 -23.42 -0.32 11.79
N LEU A 87 -24.61 -0.70 11.31
CA LEU A 87 -24.81 -1.02 9.89
C LEU A 87 -24.66 0.21 8.99
N SER A 88 -25.12 1.39 9.42
CA SER A 88 -24.85 2.66 8.70
C SER A 88 -23.36 2.96 8.60
N LYS A 89 -22.57 2.72 9.67
CA LYS A 89 -21.11 2.89 9.61
C LYS A 89 -20.46 1.91 8.63
N VAL A 90 -20.92 0.66 8.61
CA VAL A 90 -20.42 -0.35 7.67
C VAL A 90 -20.73 0.05 6.23
N GLU A 91 -21.93 0.57 5.95
CA GLU A 91 -22.27 1.10 4.62
C GLU A 91 -21.36 2.24 4.21
N ASN A 92 -21.15 3.22 5.09
CA ASN A 92 -20.24 4.33 4.81
C ASN A 92 -18.81 3.85 4.52
N ILE A 93 -18.29 2.89 5.29
CA ILE A 93 -16.95 2.31 5.04
C ILE A 93 -16.88 1.64 3.67
N ILE A 94 -17.92 0.90 3.29
CA ILE A 94 -17.96 0.22 1.99
C ILE A 94 -18.04 1.23 0.85
N GLU A 95 -18.84 2.28 1.00
CA GLU A 95 -18.94 3.38 0.04
C GLU A 95 -17.60 4.12 -0.08
N GLU A 96 -16.98 4.51 1.03
CA GLU A 96 -15.66 5.12 1.07
C GLU A 96 -14.61 4.24 0.36
N GLN A 97 -14.57 2.93 0.65
CA GLN A 97 -13.65 2.00 -0.01
C GLN A 97 -13.91 1.87 -1.51
N SER A 98 -15.17 1.95 -1.94
CA SER A 98 -15.51 1.88 -3.37
C SER A 98 -15.08 3.13 -4.14
N LEU A 99 -15.01 4.28 -3.46
CA LEU A 99 -14.58 5.57 -4.01
C LEU A 99 -13.07 5.77 -3.91
N ASP A 100 -12.38 5.04 -3.02
CA ASP A 100 -10.93 5.07 -2.89
C ASP A 100 -10.25 4.40 -4.09
N LEU A 101 -10.00 5.20 -5.13
CA LEU A 101 -9.28 4.83 -6.33
C LEU A 101 -7.85 4.34 -6.02
N LEU A 102 -7.22 4.79 -4.93
CA LEU A 102 -5.86 4.37 -4.55
C LEU A 102 -5.81 2.91 -4.09
N SER A 103 -6.91 2.40 -3.53
CA SER A 103 -7.03 0.96 -3.19
C SER A 103 -7.16 0.08 -4.43
N LYS A 104 -7.66 0.65 -5.54
CA LYS A 104 -7.98 -0.06 -6.78
C LYS A 104 -6.84 0.02 -7.81
N ASP A 105 -6.04 1.08 -7.78
CA ASP A 105 -4.89 1.28 -8.66
C ASP A 105 -3.58 0.77 -8.05
N SER A 106 -3.45 -0.56 -7.97
CA SER A 106 -2.13 -1.18 -7.82
C SER A 106 -1.19 -0.90 -9.00
N SER A 107 -1.75 -0.41 -10.13
CA SER A 107 -1.00 -0.02 -11.34
C SER A 107 -0.15 1.22 -11.14
N TYR A 108 -0.65 2.24 -10.43
CA TYR A 108 0.06 3.51 -10.27
C TYR A 108 1.36 3.35 -9.46
N ILE A 109 1.35 2.47 -8.46
CA ILE A 109 2.54 2.13 -7.67
C ILE A 109 3.57 1.39 -8.55
N GLY A 110 3.11 0.49 -9.42
CA GLY A 110 3.96 -0.21 -10.39
C GLY A 110 4.63 0.76 -11.38
N ASP A 111 3.86 1.68 -11.95
CA ASP A 111 4.36 2.67 -12.91
C ASP A 111 5.40 3.63 -12.29
N LEU A 112 5.21 4.02 -11.03
CA LEU A 112 6.20 4.79 -10.28
C LEU A 112 7.48 4.00 -10.00
N GLN A 113 7.35 2.73 -9.63
CA GLN A 113 8.49 1.85 -9.39
C GLN A 113 9.34 1.68 -10.66
N ASP A 114 8.71 1.42 -11.81
CA ASP A 114 9.40 1.24 -13.08
C ASP A 114 10.13 2.52 -13.52
N LYS A 115 9.50 3.69 -13.33
CA LYS A 115 10.12 4.98 -13.63
C LYS A 115 11.34 5.27 -12.75
N ILE A 116 11.25 4.95 -11.45
CA ILE A 116 12.38 5.09 -10.51
C ILE A 116 13.53 4.15 -10.90
N VAL A 117 13.22 2.90 -11.24
CA VAL A 117 14.21 1.91 -11.69
C VAL A 117 14.93 2.38 -12.95
N MET A 118 14.20 2.92 -13.92
CA MET A 118 14.78 3.44 -15.16
C MET A 118 15.73 4.61 -14.88
N VAL A 119 15.31 5.61 -14.11
CA VAL A 119 16.15 6.78 -13.75
C VAL A 119 17.41 6.34 -13.02
N LYS A 120 17.30 5.41 -12.07
CA LYS A 120 18.45 4.91 -11.31
C LYS A 120 19.42 4.13 -12.17
N LYS A 121 18.93 3.37 -13.15
CA LYS A 121 19.77 2.65 -14.11
C LYS A 121 20.57 3.61 -14.99
N ASP A 122 19.94 4.68 -15.48
CA ASP A 122 20.61 5.70 -16.28
C ASP A 122 21.67 6.46 -15.49
N GLU A 123 21.39 6.76 -14.22
CA GLU A 123 22.34 7.38 -13.29
C GLU A 123 23.58 6.49 -13.07
N ILE A 124 23.39 5.19 -12.87
CA ILE A 124 24.49 4.21 -12.73
C ILE A 124 25.35 4.17 -14.01
N VAL A 125 24.72 4.13 -15.19
CA VAL A 125 25.45 4.13 -16.47
C VAL A 125 26.26 5.42 -16.64
N HIS A 126 25.68 6.56 -16.29
CA HIS A 126 26.37 7.85 -16.33
C HIS A 126 27.59 7.89 -15.39
N MET A 127 27.41 7.46 -14.14
CA MET A 127 28.50 7.39 -13.16
C MET A 127 29.62 6.45 -13.61
N LYS A 128 29.28 5.28 -14.18
CA LYS A 128 30.25 4.33 -14.72
C LYS A 128 31.09 4.95 -15.84
N ASN A 129 30.45 5.69 -16.75
CA ASN A 129 31.15 6.38 -17.84
C ASN A 129 32.09 7.49 -17.33
N ILE A 130 31.71 8.22 -16.28
CA ILE A 130 32.60 9.21 -15.66
C ILE A 130 33.80 8.51 -15.02
N LEU A 131 33.58 7.42 -14.29
CA LEU A 131 34.65 6.68 -13.61
C LEU A 131 35.68 6.15 -14.62
N GLU A 132 35.23 5.58 -15.74
CA GLU A 132 36.11 5.09 -16.80
C GLU A 132 36.97 6.20 -17.41
N LYS A 133 36.40 7.39 -17.64
CA LYS A 133 37.14 8.56 -18.14
C LYS A 133 38.21 9.02 -17.15
N VAL A 134 37.87 9.08 -15.87
CA VAL A 134 38.81 9.47 -14.80
C VAL A 134 39.93 8.44 -14.67
N GLU A 135 39.61 7.15 -14.72
CA GLU A 135 40.59 6.07 -14.65
C GLU A 135 41.57 6.13 -15.82
N LYS A 136 41.07 6.33 -17.05
CA LYS A 136 41.91 6.50 -18.23
C LYS A 136 42.86 7.69 -18.11
N SER A 137 42.35 8.83 -17.63
CA SER A 137 43.17 10.03 -17.40
C SER A 137 44.24 9.80 -16.32
N ASN A 138 43.88 9.14 -15.23
CA ASN A 138 44.82 8.81 -14.15
C ASN A 138 45.93 7.87 -14.63
N ASN A 139 45.59 6.85 -15.44
CA ASN A 139 46.57 5.94 -16.02
C ASN A 139 47.54 6.66 -16.96
N GLN A 140 47.04 7.56 -17.81
CA GLN A 140 47.89 8.41 -18.66
C GLN A 140 48.86 9.26 -17.84
N MET A 141 48.37 9.87 -16.76
CA MET A 141 49.20 10.70 -15.89
C MET A 141 50.27 9.88 -15.15
N ARG A 142 49.93 8.67 -14.68
CA ARG A 142 50.91 7.74 -14.12
C ARG A 142 52.00 7.37 -15.12
N SER A 143 51.62 7.03 -16.36
CA SER A 143 52.59 6.73 -17.42
C SER A 143 53.52 7.92 -17.71
N HIS A 144 53.01 9.15 -17.70
CA HIS A 144 53.85 10.34 -17.84
C HIS A 144 54.83 10.50 -16.67
N LEU A 145 54.38 10.29 -15.43
CA LEU A 145 55.25 10.35 -14.26
C LEU A 145 56.36 9.30 -14.30
N ASP A 146 56.05 8.07 -14.73
CA ASP A 146 57.04 6.99 -14.85
C ASP A 146 58.13 7.32 -15.89
N ILE A 147 57.74 7.91 -17.03
CA ILE A 147 58.69 8.38 -18.06
C ILE A 147 59.60 9.48 -17.51
N LEU A 148 59.03 10.48 -16.83
CA LEU A 148 59.79 11.57 -16.24
C LEU A 148 60.79 11.06 -15.19
N LYS A 149 60.35 10.13 -14.33
CA LYS A 149 61.21 9.51 -13.32
C LYS A 149 62.38 8.75 -13.96
N LYS A 150 62.12 7.95 -15.01
CA LYS A 150 63.16 7.21 -15.73
C LYS A 150 64.18 8.11 -16.43
N ASN A 151 63.75 9.27 -16.93
CA ASN A 151 64.63 10.26 -17.55
C ASN A 151 65.50 11.01 -16.53
N GLN A 152 65.06 11.10 -15.27
CA GLN A 152 65.83 11.72 -14.19
C GLN A 152 67.02 10.86 -13.76
N ASP A 153 66.92 9.54 -13.93
CA ASP A 153 67.96 8.55 -13.59
C ASP A 153 69.00 8.32 -14.71
N LEU A 154 69.06 9.17 -15.76
CA LEU A 154 70.02 8.97 -16.86
C LEU A 154 71.46 9.36 -16.44
N PRO A 155 72.47 8.47 -16.56
CA PRO A 155 73.88 8.75 -16.25
C PRO A 155 74.51 9.86 -17.12
N SER A 156 73.86 10.19 -18.25
CA SER A 156 74.32 11.15 -19.26
C SER A 156 74.39 12.58 -18.73
N THR A 157 73.47 13.00 -17.85
CA THR A 157 73.49 14.35 -17.27
C THR A 157 74.66 14.51 -16.29
N VAL A 158 74.98 13.47 -15.52
CA VAL A 158 76.13 13.45 -14.61
C VAL A 158 77.45 13.46 -15.40
N ASP A 159 77.58 12.60 -16.42
CA ASP A 159 78.77 12.54 -17.28
C ASP A 159 79.03 13.85 -18.05
N ALA A 160 77.98 14.50 -18.55
CA ALA A 160 78.10 15.79 -19.23
C ALA A 160 78.54 16.92 -18.27
N VAL A 161 78.02 16.93 -17.04
CA VAL A 161 78.43 17.91 -16.01
C VAL A 161 79.88 17.67 -15.58
N GLU A 162 80.30 16.42 -15.46
CA GLU A 162 81.67 16.08 -15.08
C GLU A 162 82.69 16.43 -16.17
N LYS A 163 82.33 16.24 -17.45
CA LYS A 163 83.13 16.71 -18.60
C LYS A 163 83.23 18.23 -18.65
N LEU A 164 82.13 18.94 -18.44
CA LEU A 164 82.13 20.41 -18.36
C LEU A 164 83.01 20.91 -17.21
N ARG A 165 82.95 20.26 -16.05
CA ARG A 165 83.79 20.60 -14.90
C ARG A 165 85.28 20.41 -15.21
N ARG A 166 85.63 19.34 -15.94
CA ARG A 166 87.00 19.09 -16.42
C ARG A 166 87.47 20.17 -17.39
N TRP A 167 86.65 20.50 -18.38
CA TRP A 167 86.96 21.53 -19.38
C TRP A 167 87.15 22.92 -18.74
N ASN A 168 86.33 23.25 -17.74
CA ASN A 168 86.47 24.51 -17.02
C ASN A 168 87.77 24.59 -16.21
N ALA A 169 88.20 23.48 -15.59
CA ALA A 169 89.49 23.43 -14.89
C ALA A 169 90.69 23.52 -15.85
N GLU A 170 90.59 22.93 -17.05
CA GLU A 170 91.60 23.06 -18.10
C GLU A 170 91.71 24.49 -18.62
N PHE A 171 90.57 25.18 -18.79
CA PHE A 171 90.52 26.57 -19.22
C PHE A 171 91.13 27.53 -18.20
N GLU A 172 90.82 27.36 -16.91
CA GLU A 172 91.41 28.16 -15.83
C GLU A 172 92.95 27.96 -15.75
N ASN A 173 93.43 26.73 -15.90
CA ASN A 173 94.87 26.45 -15.95
C ASN A 173 95.54 27.10 -17.17
N PHE A 174 94.91 27.05 -18.34
CA PHE A 174 95.41 27.73 -19.54
C PHE A 174 95.53 29.25 -19.31
N MET A 175 94.50 29.89 -18.76
CA MET A 175 94.49 31.32 -18.44
C MET A 175 95.54 31.72 -17.41
N VAL A 176 95.82 30.87 -16.42
CA VAL A 176 96.90 31.10 -15.44
C VAL A 176 98.28 30.97 -16.09
N THR A 177 98.49 29.99 -16.98
CA THR A 177 99.77 29.79 -17.67
C THR A 177 100.07 30.82 -18.76
N SER A 178 99.04 31.40 -19.40
CA SER A 178 99.20 32.47 -20.40
C SER A 178 99.46 33.85 -19.80
N ASN A 179 99.25 34.03 -18.49
CA ASN A 179 99.55 35.28 -17.77
C ASN A 179 100.95 35.30 -17.11
N HIS A 180 101.80 34.30 -17.37
CA HIS A 180 103.15 34.18 -16.80
C HIS A 180 104.27 33.90 -17.83
N ASN A 181 104.04 34.19 -19.12
CA ASN A 181 105.08 34.20 -20.16
C ASN A 181 105.13 35.56 -20.87
#